data_AF-K9EBN6-F1
#
_entry.id   AF-K9EBN6-F1
#
_cell.length_a   1.000
_cell.length_b   1.000
_cell.length_c   1.000
_cell.angle_alpha   90.00
_cell.angle_beta   90.00
_cell.angle_gamma   90.00
#
_symmetry.space_group_name_H-M   'P 1'
#
loop_
_entity.id
_entity.type
_entity.pdbx_description
1 polymer ?
#
loop_
_entity_poly.entity_id
_entity_poly.type
_entity_poly.pdbx_seq_one_letter_code
_entity_poly.pdbx_strand_id
1 'polypeptide(L)'
;MTKKQKQVLSALAALILGLLGLFGIDLVGEEASQGSDQAASQQTWKDEEGQAEVGALDPNGHYTDKQNVVDFIDNFQQLPDNYLTKEEARNLGWVPSEGNLDEVAPGMSIGGDVFGNFEGNLPDEPGRQYYEADINYDGGFRNAERLVFSDDGLYFYTDDHYDNFEEVQPSQAKGV
;
A
#
# COMPACT_ATOMS: atom_id res chain seq x y z
N MET A 1 42.18 18.79 35.07
CA MET A 1 41.65 20.14 35.43
C MET A 1 40.63 20.50 34.36
N THR A 2 39.36 20.87 34.57
CA THR A 2 38.53 21.15 35.77
C THR A 2 37.07 21.29 35.29
N LYS A 3 36.13 20.61 36.00
CA LYS A 3 34.74 20.98 36.36
C LYS A 3 33.78 21.51 35.26
N LYS A 4 32.67 20.81 34.98
CA LYS A 4 31.32 20.93 35.63
C LYS A 4 30.73 22.34 35.57
N GLN A 5 29.48 22.49 35.09
CA GLN A 5 28.31 22.99 35.86
C GLN A 5 27.04 23.11 34.96
N LYS A 6 25.97 22.34 35.26
CA LYS A 6 24.69 22.70 35.94
C LYS A 6 23.75 23.53 35.04
N GLN A 7 22.69 22.95 34.46
CA GLN A 7 21.32 22.79 35.03
C GLN A 7 20.72 24.09 35.58
N VAL A 8 19.61 24.55 34.98
CA VAL A 8 18.66 25.50 35.59
C VAL A 8 17.25 24.95 35.40
N LEU A 9 16.53 24.84 36.52
CA LEU A 9 15.16 24.33 36.68
C LEU A 9 14.13 25.48 36.75
N SER A 10 12.86 25.11 36.49
CA SER A 10 11.60 25.65 37.08
C SER A 10 11.10 27.03 36.66
N ALA A 11 9.81 27.38 36.64
CA ALA A 11 8.50 26.68 36.72
C ALA A 11 7.38 27.77 36.70
N LEU A 12 6.12 27.35 36.43
CA LEU A 12 4.83 27.98 36.85
C LEU A 12 4.42 29.33 36.20
N ALA A 13 3.16 29.76 36.08
CA ALA A 13 1.79 29.21 36.11
C ALA A 13 0.80 30.40 35.94
N ALA A 14 -0.48 30.10 35.68
CA ALA A 14 -1.70 30.93 35.88
C ALA A 14 -1.98 32.03 34.82
N LEU A 15 -3.05 31.93 34.00
CA LEU A 15 -4.50 32.00 34.26
C LEU A 15 -5.02 33.45 34.34
N ILE A 16 -5.82 33.86 33.35
CA ILE A 16 -6.73 35.00 33.44
C ILE A 16 -8.13 34.53 33.04
N LEU A 17 -9.02 34.58 34.03
CA LEU A 17 -10.45 34.31 33.99
C LEU A 17 -11.19 35.66 33.99
N GLY A 18 -12.26 35.74 33.20
CA GLY A 18 -13.53 36.36 33.64
C GLY A 18 -13.86 37.77 33.15
N LEU A 19 -15.01 37.89 32.47
CA LEU A 19 -16.22 38.63 32.90
C LEU A 19 -17.20 38.67 31.70
N LEU A 20 -18.22 37.81 31.65
CA LEU A 20 -19.57 37.96 32.23
C LEU A 20 -20.37 39.16 31.72
N GLY A 21 -21.57 38.86 31.20
CA GLY A 21 -22.73 39.70 31.50
C GLY A 21 -23.90 39.61 30.52
N LEU A 22 -25.03 39.13 31.07
CA LEU A 22 -26.42 39.54 30.78
C LEU A 22 -27.12 38.80 29.61
N PHE A 23 -28.32 38.22 29.69
CA PHE A 23 -29.53 38.27 30.55
C PHE A 23 -30.16 36.85 30.56
N GLY A 24 -30.69 36.27 31.64
CA GLY A 24 -32.01 36.58 32.24
C GLY A 24 -33.11 35.64 31.69
N ILE A 25 -33.29 34.44 32.28
CA ILE A 25 -34.46 33.97 33.08
C ILE A 25 -35.75 33.73 32.26
N ASP A 26 -36.23 32.48 32.26
CA ASP A 26 -37.56 32.16 32.80
C ASP A 26 -37.68 30.69 33.23
N LEU A 27 -38.39 30.53 34.34
CA LEU A 27 -38.56 29.33 35.17
C LEU A 27 -40.04 28.94 35.11
N VAL A 28 -40.37 27.72 34.67
CA VAL A 28 -41.61 27.03 35.06
C VAL A 28 -41.49 25.54 34.74
N GLY A 29 -41.96 24.70 35.67
CA GLY A 29 -41.77 23.26 35.63
C GLY A 29 -43.00 22.44 35.24
N GLU A 30 -42.90 21.16 35.60
CA GLU A 30 -43.96 20.15 35.81
C GLU A 30 -44.29 19.22 34.61
N GLU A 31 -43.75 18.00 34.73
CA GLU A 31 -44.37 16.67 34.54
C GLU A 31 -44.62 16.03 33.15
N ALA A 32 -44.03 14.82 33.05
CA ALA A 32 -44.59 13.54 32.57
C ALA A 32 -44.63 13.15 31.06
N SER A 33 -44.04 11.97 30.83
CA SER A 33 -44.58 10.82 30.07
C SER A 33 -44.15 10.58 28.60
N GLN A 34 -43.37 9.50 28.45
CA GLN A 34 -43.42 8.42 27.44
C GLN A 34 -43.18 8.70 25.93
N GLY A 35 -42.41 7.77 25.33
CA GLY A 35 -42.36 7.52 23.88
C GLY A 35 -41.02 7.96 23.28
N SER A 36 -40.04 7.07 23.19
CA SER A 36 -39.69 6.38 21.93
C SER A 36 -39.33 7.35 20.81
N ASP A 37 -38.05 7.46 20.47
CA ASP A 37 -37.58 7.29 19.09
C ASP A 37 -36.05 7.16 19.08
N GLN A 38 -35.59 6.03 18.55
CA GLN A 38 -34.20 5.75 18.25
C GLN A 38 -33.79 6.61 17.06
N ALA A 39 -33.12 7.73 17.31
CA ALA A 39 -32.36 8.44 16.29
C ALA A 39 -30.98 7.77 16.17
N ALA A 40 -30.94 6.72 15.35
CA ALA A 40 -29.69 6.15 14.85
C ALA A 40 -28.95 7.23 14.05
N SER A 41 -27.91 7.81 14.63
CA SER A 41 -26.96 8.63 13.91
C SER A 41 -26.22 7.72 12.93
N GLN A 42 -26.65 7.76 11.67
CA GLN A 42 -25.90 7.24 10.55
C GLN A 42 -24.60 8.02 10.45
N GLN A 43 -23.55 7.53 11.12
CA GLN A 43 -22.18 7.83 10.74
C GLN A 43 -22.00 7.24 9.34
N THR A 44 -22.05 8.13 8.36
CA THR A 44 -21.54 7.89 7.02
C THR A 44 -20.04 7.62 7.16
N TRP A 45 -19.70 6.34 7.22
CA TRP A 45 -18.35 5.86 6.96
C TRP A 45 -18.18 6.02 5.45
N LYS A 46 -17.46 7.08 5.09
CA LYS A 46 -16.94 7.24 3.75
C LYS A 46 -15.71 6.33 3.70
N ASP A 47 -15.98 5.05 3.49
CA ASP A 47 -14.97 4.11 3.10
C ASP A 47 -14.57 4.52 1.68
N GLU A 48 -13.48 5.29 1.58
CA GLU A 48 -12.74 5.45 0.34
C GLU A 48 -12.00 4.14 0.05
N GLU A 49 -12.76 3.06 -0.08
CA GLU A 49 -12.34 1.96 -0.93
C GLU A 49 -12.38 2.52 -2.35
N GLY A 50 -11.20 2.82 -2.88
CA GLY A 50 -11.00 3.01 -4.30
C GLY A 50 -11.45 1.74 -5.01
N GLN A 51 -12.74 1.62 -5.28
CA GLN A 51 -13.24 0.82 -6.37
C GLN A 51 -12.55 1.39 -7.60
N ALA A 52 -11.46 0.74 -8.02
CA ALA A 52 -10.94 0.91 -9.36
C ALA A 52 -12.11 0.63 -10.30
N GLU A 53 -12.69 1.71 -10.81
CA GLU A 53 -13.51 1.68 -12.01
C GLU A 53 -12.77 0.75 -12.98
N VAL A 54 -13.44 -0.31 -13.44
CA VAL A 54 -12.93 -1.24 -14.47
C VAL A 54 -12.82 -0.51 -15.81
N GLY A 55 -12.00 0.54 -15.83
CA GLY A 55 -11.53 1.22 -17.01
C GLY A 55 -10.41 0.41 -17.62
N ALA A 56 -10.31 0.44 -18.94
CA ALA A 56 -9.17 -0.12 -19.65
C ALA A 56 -7.87 0.44 -19.03
N LEU A 57 -6.93 -0.45 -18.68
CA LEU A 57 -5.61 -0.06 -18.20
C LEU A 57 -4.95 0.89 -19.21
N ASP A 58 -4.28 1.93 -18.72
CA ASP A 58 -3.46 2.81 -19.55
C ASP A 58 -2.15 2.07 -19.86
N PRO A 59 -1.78 1.85 -21.14
CA PRO A 59 -0.49 1.26 -21.48
C PRO A 59 0.73 2.02 -20.94
N ASN A 60 0.59 3.31 -20.59
CA ASN A 60 1.62 4.12 -19.97
C ASN A 60 1.37 4.35 -18.46
N GLY A 61 0.40 3.64 -17.89
CA GLY A 61 0.07 3.71 -16.47
C GLY A 61 1.15 3.08 -15.61
N HIS A 62 1.32 3.60 -14.41
CA HIS A 62 2.25 3.05 -13.42
C HIS A 62 1.45 2.25 -12.39
N TYR A 63 1.66 0.95 -12.36
CA TYR A 63 0.91 0.03 -11.52
C TYR A 63 1.86 -0.77 -10.65
N THR A 64 1.54 -0.87 -9.37
CA THR A 64 2.30 -1.66 -8.39
C THR A 64 1.41 -2.59 -7.58
N ASP A 65 0.09 -2.43 -7.63
CA ASP A 65 -0.84 -3.29 -6.91
C ASP A 65 -1.08 -4.63 -7.63
N LYS A 66 -1.39 -5.65 -6.83
CA LYS A 66 -1.51 -7.04 -7.26
C LYS A 66 -2.37 -7.22 -8.52
N GLN A 67 -3.61 -6.73 -8.50
CA GLN A 67 -4.56 -7.02 -9.57
C GLN A 67 -4.24 -6.23 -10.84
N ASN A 68 -3.90 -4.94 -10.73
CA ASN A 68 -3.58 -4.15 -11.93
C ASN A 68 -2.30 -4.65 -12.62
N VAL A 69 -1.30 -5.10 -11.87
CA VAL A 69 -0.07 -5.66 -12.47
C VAL A 69 -0.36 -6.98 -13.20
N VAL A 70 -1.17 -7.87 -12.63
CA VAL A 70 -1.62 -9.10 -13.31
C VAL A 70 -2.37 -8.77 -14.60
N ASP A 71 -3.35 -7.87 -14.51
CA ASP A 71 -4.16 -7.46 -15.66
C ASP A 71 -3.29 -6.78 -16.73
N PHE A 72 -2.27 -6.02 -16.33
CA PHE A 72 -1.34 -5.37 -17.26
C PHE A 72 -0.50 -6.40 -18.01
N ILE A 73 0.10 -7.37 -17.31
CA ILE A 73 0.89 -8.43 -17.95
C ILE A 73 0.00 -9.27 -18.86
N ASP A 74 -1.23 -9.59 -18.46
CA ASP A 74 -2.13 -10.37 -19.32
C ASP A 74 -2.47 -9.65 -20.62
N ASN A 75 -2.72 -8.33 -20.56
CA ASN A 75 -3.10 -7.53 -21.71
C ASN A 75 -1.91 -7.17 -22.63
N PHE A 76 -0.76 -6.84 -22.05
CA PHE A 76 0.37 -6.27 -22.78
C PHE A 76 1.57 -7.23 -22.91
N GLN A 77 1.56 -8.36 -22.21
CA GLN A 77 2.63 -9.37 -22.21
C GLN A 77 3.99 -8.80 -21.77
N GLN A 78 3.96 -7.78 -20.92
CA GLN A 78 5.13 -7.13 -20.32
C GLN A 78 4.73 -6.52 -18.96
N LEU A 79 5.74 -6.19 -18.14
CA LEU A 79 5.51 -5.39 -16.93
C LEU A 79 5.19 -3.93 -17.31
N PRO A 80 4.51 -3.19 -16.42
CA PRO A 80 4.44 -1.73 -16.49
C PRO A 80 5.84 -1.09 -16.57
N ASP A 81 5.95 0.07 -17.21
CA ASP A 81 7.24 0.73 -17.43
C ASP A 81 7.93 1.22 -16.13
N ASN A 82 7.21 1.23 -15.00
CA ASN A 82 7.76 1.55 -13.67
C ASN A 82 8.47 0.38 -12.98
N TYR A 83 8.89 -0.64 -13.72
CA TYR A 83 9.71 -1.74 -13.21
C TYR A 83 11.13 -1.72 -13.80
N LEU A 84 12.10 -2.08 -12.96
CA LEU A 84 13.49 -2.32 -13.36
C LEU A 84 13.91 -3.70 -12.89
N THR A 85 14.70 -4.40 -13.70
CA THR A 85 15.42 -5.58 -13.22
C THR A 85 16.38 -5.20 -12.10
N LYS A 86 16.77 -6.17 -11.27
CA LYS A 86 17.79 -5.96 -10.24
C LYS A 86 19.11 -5.46 -10.83
N GLU A 87 19.46 -5.86 -12.05
CA GLU A 87 20.66 -5.38 -12.73
C GLU A 87 20.55 -3.90 -13.11
N GLU A 88 19.45 -3.50 -13.75
CA GLU A 88 19.20 -2.10 -14.13
C GLU A 88 19.18 -1.18 -12.91
N ALA A 89 18.49 -1.57 -11.84
CA ALA A 89 18.47 -0.80 -10.59
C ALA A 89 19.88 -0.64 -9.99
N ARG A 90 20.69 -1.72 -9.96
CA ARG A 90 22.09 -1.63 -9.49
C ARG A 90 22.95 -0.71 -10.36
N ASN A 91 22.72 -0.68 -11.67
CA ASN A 91 23.41 0.22 -12.58
C ASN A 91 23.06 1.71 -12.32
N LEU A 92 21.89 1.98 -11.74
CA LEU A 92 21.50 3.31 -11.27
C LEU A 92 22.04 3.66 -9.88
N GLY A 93 22.68 2.72 -9.18
CA GLY A 93 23.26 2.93 -7.86
C GLY A 93 22.46 2.31 -6.71
N TRP A 94 21.49 1.44 -7.00
CA TRP A 94 20.74 0.75 -5.96
C TRP A 94 21.63 -0.20 -5.16
N VAL A 95 21.61 -0.02 -3.85
CA VAL A 95 22.26 -0.87 -2.85
C VAL A 95 21.16 -1.47 -1.97
N PRO A 96 20.80 -2.75 -2.13
CA PRO A 96 19.67 -3.36 -1.42
C PRO A 96 19.75 -3.23 0.10
N SER A 97 20.96 -3.32 0.68
CA SER A 97 21.18 -3.19 2.11
C SER A 97 21.01 -1.76 2.66
N GLU A 98 20.97 -0.76 1.78
CA GLU A 98 20.73 0.64 2.15
C GLU A 98 19.26 1.04 1.97
N GLY A 99 18.46 0.23 1.25
CA GLY A 99 17.06 0.55 0.99
C GLY A 99 16.88 1.84 0.17
N ASN A 100 17.81 2.14 -0.74
CA ASN A 100 17.89 3.42 -1.43
C ASN A 100 17.31 3.41 -2.86
N LEU A 101 16.40 2.47 -3.19
CA LEU A 101 15.90 2.34 -4.57
C LEU A 101 15.14 3.59 -5.01
N ASP A 102 14.24 4.10 -4.16
CA ASP A 102 13.46 5.31 -4.43
C ASP A 102 14.30 6.59 -4.50
N GLU A 103 15.52 6.58 -3.93
CA GLU A 103 16.47 7.68 -4.06
C GLU A 103 17.14 7.71 -5.44
N VAL A 104 17.52 6.53 -5.96
CA VAL A 104 18.27 6.41 -7.22
C VAL A 104 17.38 6.23 -8.45
N ALA A 105 16.17 5.71 -8.25
CA ALA A 105 15.18 5.44 -9.27
C ALA A 105 13.77 5.78 -8.75
N PRO A 106 13.43 7.08 -8.60
CA PRO A 106 12.16 7.50 -8.02
C PRO A 106 10.95 6.94 -8.78
N GLY A 107 10.02 6.32 -8.05
CA GLY A 107 8.79 5.74 -8.61
C GLY A 107 8.97 4.37 -9.28
N MET A 108 10.16 3.78 -9.22
CA MET A 108 10.43 2.46 -9.80
C MET A 108 10.33 1.35 -8.75
N SER A 109 9.88 0.18 -9.19
CA SER A 109 9.88 -1.08 -8.44
C SER A 109 10.86 -2.08 -9.07
N ILE A 110 11.24 -3.12 -8.32
CA ILE A 110 12.06 -4.21 -8.87
C ILE A 110 11.17 -5.26 -9.55
N GLY A 111 11.50 -5.70 -10.75
CA GLY A 111 10.80 -6.80 -11.42
C GLY A 111 11.34 -7.15 -12.80
N GLY A 112 10.95 -8.33 -13.28
CA GLY A 112 11.33 -8.87 -14.59
C GLY A 112 12.53 -9.83 -14.54
N ASP A 113 13.13 -10.05 -13.37
CA ASP A 113 14.15 -11.08 -13.19
C ASP A 113 13.53 -12.49 -13.23
N VAL A 114 14.30 -13.49 -13.68
CA VAL A 114 13.89 -14.90 -13.69
C VAL A 114 13.68 -15.41 -12.26
N PHE A 115 12.54 -16.06 -12.02
CA PHE A 115 12.24 -16.80 -10.80
C PHE A 115 12.50 -18.30 -11.02
N GLY A 116 13.36 -18.89 -10.20
CA GLY A 116 13.87 -20.24 -10.45
C GLY A 116 12.94 -21.40 -10.08
N ASN A 117 11.89 -21.17 -9.26
CA ASN A 117 11.01 -22.22 -8.72
C ASN A 117 11.78 -23.43 -8.15
N PHE A 118 12.88 -23.20 -7.42
CA PHE A 118 13.78 -24.28 -6.96
C PHE A 118 13.14 -25.19 -5.92
N GLU A 119 12.20 -24.66 -5.15
CA GLU A 119 11.40 -25.36 -4.14
C GLU A 119 10.27 -26.17 -4.77
N GLY A 120 9.91 -25.90 -6.03
CA GLY A 120 8.85 -26.61 -6.76
C GLY A 120 7.44 -26.32 -6.24
N ASN A 121 7.24 -25.14 -5.63
CA ASN A 121 5.93 -24.73 -5.09
C ASN A 121 4.94 -24.32 -6.19
N LEU A 122 5.44 -24.01 -7.41
CA LEU A 122 4.62 -23.64 -8.56
C LEU A 122 4.59 -24.76 -9.62
N PRO A 123 3.50 -24.88 -10.42
CA PRO A 123 3.39 -25.90 -11.46
C PRO A 123 4.51 -25.83 -12.50
N ASP A 124 5.23 -26.94 -12.71
CA ASP A 124 6.33 -27.01 -13.67
C ASP A 124 5.94 -27.75 -14.95
N GLU A 125 6.34 -27.22 -16.11
CA GLU A 125 6.10 -27.82 -17.43
C GLU A 125 7.28 -27.57 -18.38
N PRO A 126 7.58 -28.49 -19.33
CA PRO A 126 8.69 -28.30 -20.26
C PRO A 126 8.60 -26.99 -21.06
N GLY A 127 9.58 -26.12 -20.84
CA GLY A 127 9.67 -24.83 -21.53
C GLY A 127 9.01 -23.67 -20.79
N ARG A 128 8.29 -23.92 -19.69
CA ARG A 128 7.77 -22.86 -18.83
C ARG A 128 8.90 -22.15 -18.12
N GLN A 129 8.86 -20.83 -18.11
CA GLN A 129 9.75 -19.99 -17.32
C GLN A 129 8.92 -19.05 -16.46
N TYR A 130 9.41 -18.83 -15.23
CA TYR A 130 8.83 -17.87 -14.31
C TYR A 130 9.70 -16.63 -14.18
N TYR A 131 9.04 -15.51 -13.91
CA TYR A 131 9.64 -14.21 -13.61
C TYR A 131 9.00 -13.66 -12.35
N GLU A 132 9.67 -12.73 -11.68
CA GLU A 132 9.18 -12.10 -10.45
C GLU A 132 9.12 -10.57 -10.55
N ALA A 133 8.17 -9.97 -9.82
CA ALA A 133 8.04 -8.52 -9.67
C ALA A 133 7.59 -8.16 -8.24
N ASP A 134 8.11 -7.07 -7.70
CA ASP A 134 7.69 -6.48 -6.43
C ASP A 134 6.28 -5.93 -6.54
N ILE A 135 5.45 -6.19 -5.54
CA ILE A 135 4.09 -5.66 -5.46
C ILE A 135 4.00 -4.72 -4.27
N ASN A 136 3.22 -3.64 -4.41
CA ASN A 136 2.98 -2.64 -3.37
C ASN A 136 4.26 -1.99 -2.78
N TYR A 137 5.34 -1.90 -3.56
CA TYR A 137 6.54 -1.16 -3.12
C TYR A 137 6.29 0.35 -3.13
N ASP A 138 6.62 1.03 -2.03
CA ASP A 138 6.36 2.46 -1.82
C ASP A 138 7.58 3.27 -1.37
N GLY A 139 8.77 2.65 -1.31
CA GLY A 139 10.03 3.31 -0.96
C GLY A 139 10.81 2.58 0.14
N GLY A 140 12.08 2.92 0.33
CA GLY A 140 12.93 2.30 1.35
C GLY A 140 13.31 0.84 1.03
N PHE A 141 13.26 -0.02 2.05
CA PHE A 141 13.51 -1.45 1.88
C PHE A 141 12.36 -2.14 1.14
N ARG A 142 12.68 -3.08 0.25
CA ARG A 142 11.68 -3.93 -0.41
C ARG A 142 10.86 -4.68 0.64
N ASN A 143 9.55 -4.75 0.42
CA ASN A 143 8.59 -5.49 1.25
C ASN A 143 8.65 -7.01 0.95
N ALA A 144 7.71 -7.77 1.51
CA ALA A 144 7.63 -9.21 1.28
C ALA A 144 6.80 -9.65 0.07
N GLU A 145 6.10 -8.72 -0.57
CA GLU A 145 5.07 -9.01 -1.55
C GLU A 145 5.64 -9.15 -2.96
N ARG A 146 5.28 -10.23 -3.65
CA ARG A 146 5.74 -10.51 -5.01
C ARG A 146 4.64 -11.08 -5.86
N LEU A 147 4.67 -10.72 -7.13
CA LEU A 147 4.02 -11.47 -8.19
C LEU A 147 5.07 -12.35 -8.85
N VAL A 148 4.77 -13.63 -9.02
CA VAL A 148 5.50 -14.58 -9.86
C VAL A 148 4.60 -14.94 -11.03
N PHE A 149 5.06 -14.69 -12.26
CA PHE A 149 4.27 -14.91 -13.46
C PHE A 149 5.04 -15.75 -14.47
N SER A 150 4.34 -16.61 -15.21
CA SER A 150 4.96 -17.44 -16.24
C SER A 150 4.87 -16.83 -17.63
N ASP A 151 5.74 -17.30 -18.52
CA ASP A 151 5.68 -16.98 -19.95
C ASP A 151 4.48 -17.57 -20.69
N ASP A 152 3.72 -18.47 -20.05
CA ASP A 152 2.51 -19.08 -20.58
C ASP A 152 1.21 -18.63 -19.88
N GLY A 153 1.26 -17.57 -19.05
CA GLY A 153 0.08 -16.87 -18.55
C GLY A 153 -0.49 -17.37 -17.22
N LEU A 154 0.35 -17.93 -16.36
CA LEU A 154 0.02 -18.20 -14.95
C LEU A 154 0.53 -17.07 -14.06
N TYR A 155 -0.22 -16.74 -13.01
CA TYR A 155 0.09 -15.67 -12.08
C TYR A 155 -0.07 -16.15 -10.63
N PHE A 156 0.95 -15.95 -9.82
CA PHE A 156 1.00 -16.35 -8.42
C PHE A 156 1.49 -15.21 -7.56
N TYR A 157 0.77 -14.90 -6.50
CA TYR A 157 1.13 -13.87 -5.54
C TYR A 157 1.58 -14.48 -4.22
N THR A 158 2.58 -13.86 -3.59
CA THR A 158 3.03 -14.15 -2.23
C THR A 158 3.11 -12.84 -1.46
N ASP A 159 2.71 -12.84 -0.19
CA ASP A 159 2.90 -11.75 0.78
C ASP A 159 3.91 -12.10 1.88
N ASP A 160 4.58 -13.24 1.75
CA ASP A 160 5.40 -13.87 2.78
C ASP A 160 6.77 -14.32 2.28
N HIS A 161 7.37 -13.59 1.33
CA HIS A 161 8.69 -13.92 0.76
C HIS A 161 8.76 -15.33 0.15
N TYR A 162 7.81 -15.69 -0.70
CA TYR A 162 7.78 -16.94 -1.47
C TYR A 162 7.52 -18.21 -0.63
N ASP A 163 7.13 -18.08 0.64
CA ASP A 163 6.80 -19.22 1.51
C ASP A 163 5.47 -19.87 1.07
N ASN A 164 4.46 -19.05 0.72
CA ASN A 164 3.17 -19.51 0.21
C ASN A 164 2.75 -18.70 -1.04
N PHE A 165 1.92 -19.32 -1.88
CA PHE A 165 1.42 -18.71 -3.10
C PHE A 165 -0.10 -18.82 -3.23
N GLU A 166 -0.72 -17.70 -3.62
CA GLU A 166 -2.10 -17.60 -4.09
C GLU A 166 -2.07 -17.50 -5.63
N GLU A 167 -2.81 -18.36 -6.33
CA GLU A 167 -3.02 -18.18 -7.77
C GLU A 167 -3.98 -17.02 -8.02
N VAL A 168 -3.58 -16.08 -8.89
CA VAL A 168 -4.36 -14.88 -9.22
C VAL A 168 -4.86 -14.98 -10.65
N GLN A 169 -6.13 -14.67 -10.87
CA GLN A 169 -6.74 -14.64 -12.20
C GLN A 169 -6.80 -13.20 -12.72
N PRO A 170 -6.57 -12.96 -14.02
CA PRO A 170 -6.88 -11.67 -14.63
C PRO A 170 -8.36 -11.32 -14.46
N SER A 171 -8.65 -10.03 -14.23
CA SER A 171 -10.01 -9.54 -13.95
C SER A 171 -10.97 -9.74 -15.13
N GLN A 172 -10.44 -9.79 -16.36
CA GLN A 172 -11.22 -10.03 -17.58
C GLN A 172 -10.54 -11.14 -18.36
N ALA A 173 -11.27 -12.22 -18.66
CA ALA A 173 -10.78 -13.24 -19.56
C ALA A 173 -10.64 -12.65 -20.97
N LYS A 174 -9.50 -12.92 -21.64
CA LYS A 174 -9.32 -12.62 -23.07
C LYS A 174 -10.55 -13.10 -23.83
N GLY A 175 -11.30 -12.16 -24.40
CA GLY A 175 -12.46 -12.45 -25.25
C GLY A 175 -12.00 -13.35 -26.40
N VAL A 176 -12.46 -14.60 -26.38
CA VAL A 176 -12.19 -15.62 -27.39
C VAL A 176 -12.81 -15.26 -28.73
#